data_AF-W4KME3-F1
#
_entry.id   AF-W4KME3-F1
#
_cell.length_a   1.000
_cell.length_b   1.000
_cell.length_c   1.000
_cell.angle_alpha   90.00
_cell.angle_beta   90.00
_cell.angle_gamma   90.00
#
_symmetry.space_group_name_H-M   'P 1'
#
loop_
_entity.id
_entity.type
_entity.pdbx_description
1 polymer ?
#
loop_
_entity_poly.entity_id
_entity_poly.type
_entity_poly.pdbx_seq_one_letter_code
_entity_poly.pdbx_strand_id
1 'polypeptide(L)' 'LNPSFQPPTPVSESIRNTLYRQFMANPETNSVRNLASRYHLSIKRVEAILRLKGLEAHWIK' A
#
# COMPACT_ATOMS: atom_id res chain seq x y z
N LEU A 1 0.65 -4.47 32.10
CA LEU A 1 0.89 -4.47 30.64
C LEU A 1 -0.18 -5.33 29.97
N ASN A 2 -0.78 -4.91 28.85
CA ASN A 2 -1.91 -5.60 28.20
C ASN A 2 -1.42 -6.71 27.24
N PRO A 3 -1.62 -8.02 27.55
CA PRO A 3 -1.14 -9.12 26.70
C PRO A 3 -1.92 -9.28 25.38
N SER A 4 -3.15 -8.74 25.31
CA SER A 4 -3.99 -8.80 24.12
C SER A 4 -3.58 -7.80 23.04
N PHE A 5 -2.69 -6.86 23.37
CA PHE A 5 -2.18 -5.90 22.40
C PHE A 5 -1.10 -6.55 21.52
N GLN A 6 -1.48 -6.98 20.33
CA GLN A 6 -0.59 -7.55 19.32
C GLN A 6 -0.59 -6.64 18.08
N PRO A 7 0.35 -5.69 17.98
CA PRO A 7 0.35 -4.75 16.86
C PRO A 7 0.61 -5.48 15.54
N PRO A 8 -0.10 -5.13 14.46
CA PRO A 8 0.13 -5.74 13.16
C PRO A 8 1.49 -5.32 12.61
N THR A 9 2.17 -6.25 11.94
CA THR A 9 3.46 -5.97 11.30
C THR A 9 3.35 -4.83 10.29
N PRO A 10 4.29 -3.87 10.28
CA PRO A 10 4.34 -2.83 9.27
C PRO A 10 4.58 -3.41 7.88
N VAL A 11 4.08 -2.73 6.83
CA VAL A 11 4.36 -3.13 5.44
C VAL A 11 5.75 -2.63 5.07
N SER A 12 6.57 -3.52 4.51
CA SER A 12 7.92 -3.16 4.08
C SER A 12 7.90 -2.08 3.00
N GLU A 13 8.98 -1.30 2.96
CA GLU A 13 9.18 -0.25 1.95
C GLU A 13 9.16 -0.81 0.51
N SER A 14 9.78 -1.98 0.29
CA SER A 14 9.80 -2.65 -1.02
C SER A 14 8.40 -2.99 -1.53
N ILE A 15 7.51 -3.50 -0.66
CA ILE A 15 6.12 -3.80 -1.02
C ILE A 15 5.36 -2.51 -1.34
N ARG A 16 5.52 -1.46 -0.52
CA ARG A 16 4.87 -0.16 -0.76
C ARG A 16 5.28 0.44 -2.11
N ASN A 17 6.57 0.37 -2.45
CA ASN A 17 7.08 0.81 -3.75
C ASN A 17 6.56 -0.05 -4.90
N THR A 18 6.48 -1.36 -4.72
CA THR A 18 5.96 -2.28 -5.75
C THR A 18 4.48 -2.01 -6.02
N LEU A 19 3.66 -1.86 -4.97
CA LEU A 19 2.24 -1.51 -5.09
C LEU A 19 2.05 -0.22 -5.90
N TYR A 20 2.81 0.82 -5.56
CA TYR A 20 2.73 2.10 -6.24
C TYR A 20 3.13 1.99 -7.72
N ARG A 21 4.24 1.31 -8.04
CA ARG A 21 4.69 1.08 -9.42
C ARG A 21 3.66 0.30 -10.24
N GLN A 22 3.08 -0.77 -9.68
CA GLN A 22 2.07 -1.58 -10.35
C GLN A 22 0.79 -0.77 -10.63
N PHE A 23 0.32 -0.01 -9.64
CA PHE A 23 -0.84 0.85 -9.81
C PHE A 23 -0.61 1.90 -10.89
N MET A 24 0.54 2.60 -10.85
CA MET A 24 0.88 3.63 -11.85
C MET A 24 1.09 3.07 -13.26
N ALA A 25 1.55 1.82 -13.38
CA ALA A 25 1.74 1.18 -14.69
C ALA A 25 0.40 0.86 -15.37
N ASN A 26 -0.61 0.37 -14.63
CA ASN A 26 -1.93 0.06 -15.18
C ASN A 26 -2.99 -0.03 -14.05
N PRO A 27 -3.73 1.06 -13.77
CA PRO A 27 -4.73 1.09 -12.70
C PRO A 27 -5.94 0.18 -12.90
N GLU A 28 -6.30 -0.15 -14.15
CA GLU A 28 -7.43 -1.04 -14.45
C GLU A 28 -7.13 -2.48 -14.03
N THR A 29 -5.97 -2.99 -14.45
CA THR A 29 -5.51 -4.34 -14.09
C THR A 29 -5.00 -4.43 -12.65
N ASN A 30 -4.34 -3.38 -12.17
CA ASN A 30 -3.79 -3.26 -10.81
C ASN A 30 -4.64 -2.32 -9.96
N SER A 31 -5.97 -2.48 -10.05
CA SER A 31 -6.90 -1.74 -9.22
C SER A 31 -6.62 -1.96 -7.73
N VAL A 32 -7.05 -1.02 -6.89
CA VAL A 32 -6.89 -1.11 -5.43
C VAL A 32 -7.40 -2.44 -4.88
N ARG A 33 -8.53 -2.94 -5.40
CA ARG A 33 -9.11 -4.23 -5.00
C ARG A 33 -8.22 -5.40 -5.40
N ASN A 34 -7.70 -5.40 -6.63
CA ASN A 34 -6.84 -6.46 -7.12
C ASN A 34 -5.52 -6.50 -6.33
N LEU A 35 -4.92 -5.33 -6.07
CA LEU A 35 -3.70 -5.21 -5.27
C LEU A 35 -3.93 -5.63 -3.82
N ALA A 36 -5.04 -5.21 -3.20
CA ALA A 36 -5.42 -5.64 -1.85
C ALA A 36 -5.52 -7.17 -1.75
N SER A 37 -6.19 -7.80 -2.72
CA SER A 37 -6.32 -9.26 -2.78
C SER A 37 -4.97 -9.97 -2.97
N ARG A 38 -4.12 -9.50 -3.89
CA ARG A 38 -2.83 -10.13 -4.22
C ARG A 38 -1.82 -10.04 -3.08
N TYR A 39 -1.81 -8.93 -2.35
CA TYR A 39 -0.86 -8.67 -1.25
C TYR A 39 -1.42 -8.97 0.14
N HIS A 40 -2.64 -9.51 0.22
CA HIS A 40 -3.35 -9.80 1.48
C HIS A 40 -3.40 -8.59 2.43
N LEU A 41 -3.64 -7.40 1.85
CA LEU A 41 -3.80 -6.15 2.58
C LEU A 41 -5.26 -5.71 2.53
N SER A 42 -5.72 -4.98 3.55
CA SER A 42 -7.03 -4.33 3.46
C SER A 42 -7.02 -3.27 2.37
N ILE A 43 -8.18 -3.07 1.72
CA ILE A 43 -8.38 -2.03 0.69
C ILE A 43 -7.94 -0.66 1.23
N LYS A 44 -8.33 -0.33 2.47
CA LYS A 44 -7.94 0.91 3.14
C LYS A 44 -6.44 1.08 3.30
N ARG A 45 -5.71 0.00 3.57
CA ARG A 45 -4.25 0.04 3.68
C ARG A 45 -3.60 0.29 2.33
N VAL A 46 -4.11 -0.31 1.25
CA VAL A 46 -3.63 -0.04 -0.11
C VAL A 46 -3.93 1.39 -0.55
N GLU A 47 -5.15 1.89 -0.33
CA GLU A 47 -5.51 3.30 -0.61
C GLU A 47 -4.56 4.27 0.09
N ALA A 48 -4.28 4.05 1.38
CA ALA A 48 -3.37 4.89 2.16
C ALA A 48 -1.93 4.84 1.62
N ILE A 49 -1.42 3.65 1.27
CA ILE A 49 -0.08 3.48 0.69
C ILE A 49 0.02 4.26 -0.63
N LEU A 50 -0.94 4.10 -1.54
CA LEU A 50 -0.94 4.76 -2.84
C LEU A 50 -1.01 6.29 -2.68
N ARG A 51 -1.84 6.79 -1.76
CA ARG A 51 -1.96 8.22 -1.46
C ARG A 51 -0.65 8.79 -0.94
N LEU A 52 -0.03 8.14 0.05
CA LEU A 52 1.22 8.61 0.64
C LEU A 52 2.37 8.58 -0.37
N LYS A 53 2.46 7.53 -1.19
CA LYS A 53 3.46 7.45 -2.26
C LYS A 53 3.24 8.46 -3.37
N GLY A 54 1.98 8.80 -3.68
CA GLY A 54 1.67 9.91 -4.57
C GLY A 54 2.22 11.23 -4.03
N LEU A 55 1.97 11.54 -2.76
CA LEU A 55 2.51 12.76 -2.12
C LEU A 55 4.04 12.77 -2.11
N GLU A 56 4.69 11.64 -1.81
CA GLU A 56 6.14 11.49 -1.86
C GLU A 56 6.70 11.79 -3.26
N ALA A 57 6.08 11.24 -4.31
CA ALA A 57 6.47 11.51 -5.69
C ALA A 57 6.26 12.97 -6.10
N HIS A 58 5.21 13.63 -5.59
CA HIS A 58 4.97 15.04 -5.81
C HIS A 58 5.95 15.94 -5.05
N TRP A 59 6.45 15.51 -3.90
CA TRP A 59 7.39 16.27 -3.06
C TRP A 59 8.81 16.30 -3.65
N ILE A 60 9.23 15.26 -4.38
CA ILE A 60 10.58 15.16 -4.99
C ILE A 60 10.71 16.06 -6.25
N LYS A 61 9.88 17.09 -6.40
CA LYS A 61 9.94 18.09 -7.48
C LYS A 61 10.87 19.24 -7.15
#